data_AF-A0A927PBI8-F1
#
_entry.id   AF-A0A927PBI8-F1
#
_cell.length_a   1.000
_cell.length_b   1.000
_cell.length_c   1.000
_cell.angle_alpha   90.00
_cell.angle_beta   90.00
_cell.angle_gamma   90.00
#
_symmetry.space_group_name_H-M   'P 1'
#
loop_
_entity.id
_entity.type
_entity.pdbx_description
1 polymer ?
#
loop_
_entity_poly.entity_id
_entity_poly.type
_entity_poly.pdbx_seq_one_letter_code
_entity_poly.pdbx_strand_id
1 'polypeptide(L)'
;MTDLDKNPPAELSDEELDQVVGGVSIGDTVICSRDDIAYCSNCGRLLKNYSATITGVRGVLDGHTLYWVTRNCCGHKSSIIDTEIHG
;
A
#
# COMPACT_ATOMS: atom_id res chain seq x y z
N MET A 1 -2.93 27.52 12.70
CA MET A 1 -3.94 26.89 11.84
C MET A 1 -3.36 26.95 10.43
N THR A 2 -2.66 25.90 10.02
CA THR A 2 -1.98 25.85 8.71
C THR A 2 -2.98 25.52 7.63
N ASP A 3 -3.11 26.40 6.64
CA ASP A 3 -3.98 26.27 5.47
C ASP A 3 -3.78 24.92 4.76
N LEU A 4 -4.76 24.02 4.93
CA LEU A 4 -4.85 22.74 4.21
C LEU A 4 -5.22 22.92 2.72
N ASP A 5 -5.57 24.14 2.29
CA ASP A 5 -6.07 24.45 0.94
C ASP A 5 -4.97 24.75 -0.11
N LYS A 6 -3.68 24.65 0.24
CA LYS A 6 -2.58 25.03 -0.67
C LYS A 6 -1.87 23.90 -1.40
N ASN A 7 -2.19 22.65 -1.12
CA ASN A 7 -1.67 21.50 -1.87
C ASN A 7 -2.84 20.68 -2.39
N PRO A 8 -3.40 21.02 -3.57
CA PRO A 8 -4.30 20.11 -4.25
C PRO A 8 -3.57 18.78 -4.45
N PRO A 9 -4.21 17.63 -4.19
CA PRO A 9 -3.61 16.33 -4.47
C PRO A 9 -3.29 16.28 -5.96
N ALA A 10 -1.99 16.29 -6.28
CA ALA A 10 -1.51 16.12 -7.64
C ALA A 10 -1.49 14.63 -7.98
N GLU A 11 -2.14 14.24 -9.07
CA GLU A 11 -1.96 12.91 -9.64
C GLU A 11 -0.53 12.83 -10.17
N LEU A 12 0.21 11.80 -9.73
CA LEU A 12 1.56 11.52 -10.20
C LEU A 12 1.49 11.00 -11.64
N SER A 13 2.44 11.39 -12.49
CA SER A 13 2.58 10.78 -13.81
C SER A 13 3.03 9.32 -13.70
N ASP A 14 2.85 8.53 -14.76
CA ASP A 14 3.31 7.14 -14.80
C ASP A 14 4.83 7.04 -14.57
N GLU A 15 5.63 8.00 -15.06
CA GLU A 15 7.08 8.03 -14.81
C GLU A 15 7.43 8.43 -13.37
N GLU A 16 6.66 9.33 -12.76
CA GLU A 16 6.82 9.68 -11.34
C GLU A 16 6.38 8.52 -10.44
N LEU A 17 5.36 7.77 -10.85
CA LEU A 17 4.97 6.51 -10.25
C LEU A 17 6.15 5.54 -10.26
N ASP A 18 6.75 5.30 -11.43
CA ASP A 18 7.88 4.38 -11.64
C ASP A 18 9.13 4.74 -10.81
N GLN A 19 9.35 6.02 -10.50
CA GLN A 19 10.45 6.47 -9.64
C GLN A 19 10.15 6.35 -8.14
N VAL A 20 8.87 6.31 -7.78
CA VAL A 20 8.37 6.19 -6.41
C VAL A 20 8.21 4.72 -5.99
N VAL A 21 7.85 3.82 -6.92
CA VAL A 21 7.87 2.36 -6.73
C VAL A 21 9.30 1.83 -6.58
N GLY A 22 9.86 1.97 -5.38
CA GLY A 22 11.03 1.23 -4.94
C GLY A 22 10.70 -0.27 -4.80
N GLY A 23 10.81 -1.03 -5.90
CA GLY A 23 11.03 -2.48 -5.86
C GLY A 23 9.82 -3.40 -6.04
N VAL A 24 8.58 -2.88 -6.14
CA VAL A 24 7.38 -3.70 -6.37
C VAL A 24 6.47 -3.09 -7.43
N SER A 25 5.96 -3.94 -8.33
CA SER A 25 5.13 -3.58 -9.48
C SER A 25 3.67 -3.99 -9.28
N ILE A 26 2.76 -3.36 -10.03
CA ILE A 26 1.37 -3.82 -10.10
C ILE A 26 1.34 -5.26 -10.62
N GLY A 27 0.65 -6.13 -9.90
CA GLY A 27 0.60 -7.58 -10.16
C GLY A 27 1.53 -8.39 -9.26
N ASP A 28 2.50 -7.77 -8.60
CA ASP A 28 3.41 -8.47 -7.70
C ASP A 28 2.68 -8.99 -6.47
N THR A 29 3.04 -10.19 -6.05
CA THR A 29 2.61 -10.74 -4.76
C THR A 29 3.69 -10.49 -3.74
N VAL A 30 3.33 -9.73 -2.70
CA VAL A 30 4.22 -9.30 -1.64
C VAL A 30 3.85 -9.96 -0.31
N ILE A 31 4.83 -10.10 0.59
CA ILE A 31 4.58 -10.44 1.98
C ILE A 31 4.50 -9.14 2.78
N CYS A 32 3.39 -8.96 3.49
CA CYS A 32 3.07 -7.78 4.27
C CYS A 32 3.17 -8.09 5.78
N SER A 33 3.71 -7.10 6.49
CA SER A 33 3.74 -6.96 7.96
C SER A 33 4.40 -8.13 8.72
N ARG A 34 5.72 -8.04 8.89
CA ARG A 34 6.51 -8.89 9.80
C ARG A 34 6.42 -8.46 11.27
N ASP A 35 6.32 -7.16 11.49
CA ASP A 35 6.40 -6.57 12.83
C ASP A 35 5.05 -6.12 13.38
N ASP A 36 4.09 -5.79 12.51
CA ASP A 36 2.75 -5.35 12.90
C ASP A 36 1.65 -6.41 12.68
N ILE A 37 0.64 -6.37 13.53
CA ILE A 37 -0.58 -7.20 13.42
C ILE A 37 -1.68 -6.37 12.76
N ALA A 38 -2.14 -6.79 11.59
CA ALA A 38 -3.21 -6.13 10.88
C ALA A 38 -4.55 -6.83 11.14
N TYR A 39 -5.58 -6.08 11.57
CA TYR A 39 -6.93 -6.62 11.62
C TYR A 39 -7.57 -6.64 10.21
N CYS A 40 -8.23 -7.73 9.88
CA CYS A 40 -9.02 -7.91 8.68
C CYS A 40 -10.50 -7.80 9.03
N SER A 41 -11.11 -6.65 8.79
CA SER A 41 -12.54 -6.42 9.06
C SER A 41 -13.44 -7.36 8.27
N ASN A 42 -13.04 -7.76 7.06
CA ASN A 42 -13.81 -8.65 6.22
C ASN A 42 -13.84 -10.11 6.73
N CYS A 43 -12.70 -10.60 7.23
CA CYS A 43 -12.53 -11.99 7.62
C CYS A 43 -12.52 -12.20 9.15
N GLY A 44 -12.58 -11.12 9.93
CA GLY A 44 -12.57 -11.14 11.39
C GLY A 44 -11.26 -11.63 12.02
N ARG A 45 -10.17 -11.74 11.23
CA ARG A 45 -8.90 -12.31 11.66
C ARG A 45 -7.84 -11.26 11.89
N LEU A 46 -6.98 -11.52 12.86
CA LEU A 46 -5.71 -10.83 13.01
C LEU A 46 -4.70 -11.49 12.07
N LEU A 47 -4.03 -10.69 11.25
CA LEU A 47 -3.09 -11.12 10.24
C LEU A 47 -1.69 -10.68 10.63
N LYS A 48 -0.73 -11.58 10.42
CA LYS A 48 0.71 -11.32 10.53
C LYS A 48 1.41 -12.10 9.42
N ASN A 49 2.44 -11.53 8.79
CA ASN A 49 3.14 -12.12 7.65
C ASN A 49 2.17 -12.61 6.56
N TYR A 50 1.22 -11.78 6.16
CA TYR A 50 0.20 -12.17 5.19
C TYR A 50 0.64 -11.79 3.78
N SER A 51 0.23 -12.55 2.77
CA SER A 51 0.47 -12.17 1.38
C SER A 51 -0.65 -11.33 0.81
N ALA A 52 -0.28 -10.39 -0.05
CA ALA A 52 -1.21 -9.57 -0.81
C ALA A 52 -0.67 -9.30 -2.21
N THR A 53 -1.56 -9.09 -3.17
CA THR A 53 -1.19 -8.70 -4.53
C THR A 53 -1.32 -7.19 -4.69
N ILE A 54 -0.29 -6.53 -5.20
CA ILE A 54 -0.33 -5.12 -5.56
C ILE A 54 -1.27 -4.95 -6.75
N THR A 55 -2.24 -4.06 -6.61
CA THR A 55 -3.28 -3.81 -7.62
C THR A 55 -3.29 -2.38 -8.14
N GLY A 56 -2.46 -1.51 -7.56
CA GLY A 56 -2.29 -0.13 -7.99
C GLY A 56 -1.50 0.69 -6.98
N VAL A 57 -1.10 1.89 -7.38
CA VAL A 57 -0.55 2.89 -6.49
C VAL A 57 -1.68 3.80 -6.02
N ARG A 58 -1.77 4.01 -4.71
CA ARG A 58 -2.76 4.89 -4.08
C ARG A 58 -2.24 6.33 -3.96
N GLY A 59 -0.94 6.51 -3.76
CA GLY A 59 -0.29 7.81 -3.62
C GLY A 59 0.98 7.74 -2.78
N VAL A 60 1.42 8.88 -2.27
CA VAL A 60 2.62 9.00 -1.41
C VAL A 60 2.24 9.65 -0.09
N LEU A 61 2.73 9.08 1.01
CA LEU A 61 2.54 9.58 2.38
C LEU A 61 3.90 9.65 3.07
N ASP A 62 4.31 10.83 3.53
CA ASP A 62 5.58 11.04 4.24
C ASP A 62 6.83 10.47 3.52
N GLY A 63 6.84 10.53 2.19
CA GLY A 63 7.92 9.99 1.36
C GLY A 63 7.86 8.47 1.12
N HIS A 64 6.81 7.81 1.60
CA HIS A 64 6.54 6.39 1.41
C HIS A 64 5.41 6.16 0.41
N THR A 65 5.57 5.17 -0.46
CA THR A 65 4.54 4.80 -1.42
C THR A 65 3.42 4.04 -0.75
N LEU A 66 2.19 4.44 -1.00
CA LEU A 66 0.99 3.77 -0.53
C LEU A 66 0.41 2.96 -1.69
N TYR A 67 0.24 1.66 -1.52
CA TYR A 67 -0.28 0.74 -2.53
C TYR A 67 -1.72 0.33 -2.24
N TRP A 68 -2.50 0.13 -3.31
CA TRP A 68 -3.72 -0.67 -3.26
C TRP A 68 -3.37 -2.14 -3.38
N VAL A 69 -3.85 -2.96 -2.45
CA VAL A 69 -3.57 -4.39 -2.42
C VAL A 69 -4.83 -5.23 -2.25
N THR A 70 -4.81 -6.42 -2.84
CA THR A 70 -5.80 -7.45 -2.59
C THR A 70 -5.19 -8.51 -1.68
N ARG A 71 -5.73 -8.66 -0.47
CA ARG A 71 -5.21 -9.62 0.50
C ARG A 71 -5.57 -11.05 0.10
N ASN A 72 -4.60 -11.94 0.10
CA ASN A 72 -4.82 -13.34 -0.31
C ASN A 72 -5.61 -14.17 0.73
N CYS A 73 -5.74 -13.68 1.97
CA CYS A 73 -6.51 -14.38 3.00
C CYS A 73 -8.03 -14.42 2.73
N CYS A 74 -8.58 -13.42 2.05
CA CYS A 74 -10.03 -13.33 1.79
C CYS A 74 -10.42 -12.51 0.55
N GLY A 75 -9.44 -12.07 -0.27
CA GLY A 75 -9.68 -11.22 -1.43
C GLY A 75 -10.07 -9.78 -1.11
N HIS A 76 -9.94 -9.35 0.16
CA HIS A 76 -10.31 -8.00 0.56
C HIS A 76 -9.30 -6.98 0.03
N LYS A 77 -9.82 -5.91 -0.56
CA LYS A 77 -9.02 -4.77 -1.03
C LYS A 77 -8.74 -3.82 0.12
N SER A 78 -7.47 -3.51 0.34
CA SER A 78 -7.00 -2.57 1.36
C SER A 78 -5.82 -1.76 0.83
N SER A 79 -5.29 -0.85 1.63
CA SER A 79 -4.02 -0.18 1.32
C SER A 79 -2.93 -0.53 2.32
N ILE A 80 -1.68 -0.51 1.88
CA ILE A 80 -0.46 -0.70 2.70
C ILE A 80 0.62 0.30 2.26
N ILE A 81 1.54 0.66 3.16
CA ILE A 81 2.72 1.48 2.83
C ILE A 81 3.91 0.59 2.42
N ASP A 82 4.82 1.11 1.60
CA ASP A 82 5.99 0.37 1.10
C ASP A 82 6.86 -0.22 2.22
N THR A 83 6.97 0.44 3.37
CA THR A 83 7.72 -0.06 4.53
C THR A 83 7.13 -1.32 5.14
N GLU A 84 5.85 -1.63 4.88
CA GLU A 84 5.22 -2.87 5.33
C GLU A 84 5.54 -4.06 4.43
N ILE A 85 6.09 -3.80 3.23
CA ILE A 85 6.32 -4.78 2.17
C ILE A 85 7.75 -5.32 2.28
N HIS A 86 7.87 -6.65 2.20
CA HIS A 86 9.15 -7.33 2.08
C HIS A 86 9.18 -8.08 0.74
N GLY A 87 10.21 -7.77 -0.07
CA GLY A 87 10.57 -8.49 -1.30
C GLY A 87 11.43 -9.71 -1.04
#